data_AF-A0A0M0WEQ7-F1
#
_entry.id   AF-A0A0M0WEQ7-F1
#
_cell.length_a   1.000
_cell.length_b   1.000
_cell.length_c   1.000
_cell.angle_alpha   90.00
_cell.angle_beta   90.00
_cell.angle_gamma   90.00
#
_symmetry.space_group_name_H-M   'P 1'
#
loop_
_entity.id
_entity.type
_entity.pdbx_description
1 polymer ?
#
loop_
_entity_poly.entity_id
_entity_poly.type
_entity_poly.pdbx_seq_one_letter_code
_entity_poly.pdbx_strand_id
1 'polypeptide(L)'
;MKSKYYSDSFLIYSDYTAGILTLQLIYKTEDNVLHEWKEKVKSEREATISLEAYKRFMFEEDGALVYTVKYAANLFEIDYKGKGLIEVTELIKQKAAELEKKEETICIL
;
A
#
# COMPACT_ATOMS: atom_id res chain seq x y z
N MET A 1 -4.91 22.80 3.86
CA MET A 1 -6.07 21.88 3.97
C MET A 1 -5.58 20.51 4.44
N LYS A 2 -6.21 19.89 5.46
CA LYS A 2 -5.90 18.51 5.88
C LYS A 2 -7.15 17.64 5.80
N SER A 3 -7.02 16.39 5.37
CA SER A 3 -8.16 15.48 5.31
C SER A 3 -7.77 14.01 5.54
N LYS A 4 -8.77 13.20 5.92
CA LYS A 4 -8.64 11.77 6.23
C LYS A 4 -9.78 11.01 5.57
N TYR A 5 -9.46 9.95 4.82
CA TYR A 5 -10.45 9.06 4.20
C TYR A 5 -10.18 7.63 4.59
N TYR A 6 -11.21 6.95 5.06
CA TYR A 6 -11.09 5.61 5.61
C TYR A 6 -11.74 4.61 4.65
N SER A 7 -11.02 3.54 4.31
CA SER A 7 -11.60 2.26 3.88
C SER A 7 -11.59 1.30 5.07
N ASP A 8 -11.95 0.03 4.93
CA ASP A 8 -11.96 -0.91 6.07
C ASP A 8 -10.59 -0.97 6.77
N SER A 9 -9.56 -1.33 6.01
CA SER A 9 -8.20 -1.56 6.53
C SER A 9 -7.23 -0.39 6.38
N PHE A 10 -7.57 0.62 5.57
CA PHE A 10 -6.63 1.69 5.20
C PHE A 10 -7.18 3.09 5.48
N LEU A 11 -6.25 4.03 5.60
CA LEU A 11 -6.50 5.46 5.74
C LEU A 11 -5.69 6.20 4.67
N ILE A 12 -6.35 7.03 3.87
CA ILE A 12 -5.68 8.06 3.08
C ILE A 12 -5.63 9.34 3.90
N TYR A 13 -4.43 9.82 4.21
CA TYR A 13 -4.20 11.13 4.80
C TYR A 13 -3.74 12.11 3.74
N SER A 14 -4.23 13.35 3.78
CA SER A 14 -3.68 14.43 2.97
C SER A 14 -3.40 15.69 3.77
N ASP A 15 -2.32 16.37 3.38
CA ASP A 15 -1.90 17.67 3.91
C ASP A 15 -1.47 18.59 2.76
N TYR A 16 -2.24 19.65 2.54
CA TYR A 16 -1.88 20.75 1.65
C TYR A 16 -1.42 21.95 2.48
N THR A 17 -0.13 22.24 2.42
CA THR A 17 0.52 23.34 3.13
C THR A 17 1.51 24.05 2.20
N ALA A 18 1.43 25.38 2.14
CA ALA A 18 2.35 26.24 1.38
C ALA A 18 2.58 25.84 -0.09
N GLY A 19 1.52 25.44 -0.80
CA GLY A 19 1.63 25.04 -2.21
C GLY A 19 2.09 23.60 -2.44
N ILE A 20 2.30 22.83 -1.38
CA ILE A 20 2.72 21.42 -1.44
C ILE A 20 1.59 20.54 -0.92
N LEU A 21 1.14 19.60 -1.74
CA LEU A 21 0.23 18.53 -1.36
C LEU A 21 1.02 17.28 -1.00
N THR A 22 0.79 16.74 0.19
CA THR A 22 1.26 15.42 0.64
C THR A 22 0.05 14.49 0.73
N LEU A 23 0.16 13.29 0.18
CA LEU A 23 -0.84 12.22 0.21
C LEU A 23 -0.19 10.96 0.78
N GLN A 24 -0.83 10.32 1.74
CA GLN A 24 -0.31 9.11 2.38
C GLN A 24 -1.38 8.02 2.37
N LEU A 25 -0.97 6.77 2.15
CA LEU A 25 -1.78 5.58 2.42
C LEU A 25 -1.23 4.91 3.69
N ILE A 26 -2.10 4.69 4.66
CA ILE A 26 -1.75 4.21 6.01
C ILE A 26 -2.53 2.93 6.29
N TYR A 27 -1.87 1.89 6.78
CA TYR A 27 -2.53 0.69 7.31
C TYR A 27 -2.99 0.96 8.75
N LYS A 28 -4.31 0.91 9.00
CA LYS A 28 -4.87 1.40 10.28
C LYS A 28 -4.43 0.60 11.51
N THR A 29 -4.26 -0.71 11.36
CA THR A 29 -3.96 -1.61 12.49
C THR A 29 -2.61 -1.30 13.12
N GLU A 30 -1.67 -0.79 12.33
CA GLU A 30 -0.28 -0.58 12.75
C GLU A 30 0.17 0.88 12.60
N ASP A 31 -0.73 1.78 12.16
CA ASP A 31 -0.44 3.18 11.78
C ASP A 31 0.75 3.31 10.82
N ASN A 32 0.96 2.28 9.99
CA ASN A 32 2.11 2.17 9.11
C ASN A 32 1.84 2.91 7.80
N VAL A 33 2.66 3.92 7.47
CA VAL A 33 2.62 4.63 6.19
C VAL A 33 3.16 3.70 5.10
N LEU A 34 2.26 3.14 4.29
CA LEU A 34 2.59 2.23 3.20
C LEU A 34 3.07 2.96 1.94
N HIS A 35 2.56 4.18 1.72
CA HIS A 35 2.89 4.99 0.56
C HIS A 35 2.77 6.47 0.89
N GLU A 36 3.68 7.29 0.36
CA GLU A 36 3.65 8.74 0.45
C GLU A 36 3.95 9.36 -0.93
N TRP A 37 3.09 10.29 -1.36
CA TRP A 37 3.25 11.08 -2.56
C TRP A 37 3.27 12.56 -2.21
N LYS A 38 4.21 13.32 -2.79
CA LYS A 38 4.34 14.77 -2.60
C LYS A 38 4.37 15.48 -3.94
N GLU A 39 3.54 16.51 -4.10
CA GLU A 39 3.41 17.28 -5.33
C GLU A 39 3.24 18.77 -5.07
N LYS A 40 3.78 19.61 -5.96
CA LYS A 40 3.52 21.06 -5.95
C LYS A 40 2.25 21.34 -6.73
N VAL A 41 1.28 21.98 -6.09
CA VAL A 41 -0.01 22.34 -6.69
C VAL A 41 -0.27 23.84 -6.57
N LYS A 42 -0.84 24.44 -7.61
CA LYS A 42 -0.99 25.90 -7.76
C LYS A 42 -2.17 26.46 -6.97
N SER A 43 -3.07 25.60 -6.52
CA SER A 43 -4.28 26.01 -5.80
C SER A 43 -4.85 24.88 -4.95
N GLU A 44 -5.71 25.23 -3.99
CA GLU A 44 -6.51 24.25 -3.23
C GLU A 44 -7.42 23.42 -4.14
N ARG A 45 -7.93 24.01 -5.24
CA ARG A 45 -8.74 23.29 -6.21
C ARG A 45 -7.96 22.17 -6.88
N GLU A 46 -6.71 22.43 -7.28
CA GLU A 46 -5.82 21.41 -7.85
C GLU A 46 -5.48 20.34 -6.80
N ALA A 47 -5.25 20.75 -5.54
CA ALA A 47 -5.03 19.82 -4.45
C ALA A 47 -6.20 18.85 -4.24
N THR A 48 -7.45 19.34 -4.31
CA THR A 48 -8.66 18.52 -4.22
C THR A 48 -8.78 17.56 -5.41
N ILE A 49 -8.49 18.01 -6.63
CA ILE A 49 -8.53 17.13 -7.83
C ILE A 49 -7.50 16.01 -7.69
N SER A 50 -6.26 16.31 -7.29
CA SER A 50 -5.21 15.30 -7.09
C SER A 50 -5.56 14.31 -5.98
N LEU A 51 -6.18 14.80 -4.89
CA LEU A 51 -6.69 13.94 -3.82
C LEU A 51 -7.79 12.99 -4.31
N GLU A 52 -8.77 13.46 -5.08
CA GLU A 52 -9.81 12.59 -5.64
C GLU A 52 -9.22 11.55 -6.60
N ALA A 53 -8.27 11.94 -7.47
CA ALA A 53 -7.58 11.01 -8.35
C ALA A 53 -6.80 9.94 -7.57
N TYR A 54 -6.10 10.34 -6.51
CA TYR A 54 -5.35 9.43 -5.64
C TYR A 54 -6.26 8.43 -4.92
N LYS A 55 -7.44 8.86 -4.44
CA LYS A 55 -8.44 7.94 -3.87
C LYS A 55 -8.89 6.91 -4.88
N ARG A 56 -9.24 7.33 -6.10
CA ARG A 56 -9.69 6.40 -7.15
C ARG A 56 -8.62 5.38 -7.47
N PHE A 57 -7.37 5.81 -7.59
CA PHE A 57 -6.25 4.90 -7.83
C PHE A 57 -6.02 3.92 -6.67
N MET A 58 -6.11 4.39 -5.42
CA MET A 58 -5.82 3.55 -4.26
C MET A 58 -6.99 2.67 -3.82
N PHE A 59 -8.23 3.08 -4.06
CA PHE A 59 -9.43 2.40 -3.57
C PHE A 59 -10.35 1.84 -4.67
N GLU A 60 -10.36 2.41 -5.88
CA GLU A 60 -11.32 2.04 -6.94
C GLU A 60 -10.67 1.25 -8.10
N GLU A 61 -9.39 1.47 -8.42
CA GLU A 61 -8.69 0.78 -9.53
C GLU A 61 -7.45 0.01 -9.05
N ASP A 62 -7.60 -1.23 -8.56
CA ASP A 62 -6.55 -2.28 -8.38
C ASP A 62 -5.18 -1.91 -7.73
N GLY A 63 -4.95 -0.66 -7.30
CA GLY A 63 -3.70 -0.16 -6.76
C GLY A 63 -3.40 -0.72 -5.38
N ALA A 64 -4.45 -0.95 -4.58
CA ALA A 64 -4.35 -1.65 -3.30
C ALA A 64 -3.74 -3.04 -3.46
N LEU A 65 -4.07 -3.76 -4.54
CA LEU A 65 -3.54 -5.11 -4.79
C LEU A 65 -2.05 -5.08 -5.10
N VAL A 66 -1.61 -4.15 -5.96
CA VAL A 66 -0.18 -3.99 -6.30
C VAL A 66 0.64 -3.63 -5.05
N TYR A 67 0.14 -2.73 -4.20
CA TYR A 67 0.83 -2.37 -2.97
C TYR A 67 0.80 -3.48 -1.92
N THR A 68 -0.32 -4.21 -1.79
CA THR A 68 -0.43 -5.35 -0.88
C THR A 68 0.53 -6.47 -1.30
N VAL A 69 0.64 -6.77 -2.60
CA VAL A 69 1.58 -7.76 -3.12
C VAL A 69 3.03 -7.33 -2.88
N LYS A 70 3.38 -6.05 -3.08
CA LYS A 70 4.73 -5.56 -2.76
C LYS A 70 5.02 -5.57 -1.25
N TYR A 71 4.02 -5.28 -0.42
CA TYR A 71 4.15 -5.36 1.03
C TYR A 71 4.38 -6.80 1.50
N ALA A 72 3.54 -7.74 1.04
CA ALA A 72 3.70 -9.15 1.34
C ALA A 72 5.05 -9.69 0.82
N ALA A 73 5.50 -9.26 -0.36
CA ALA A 73 6.83 -9.60 -0.86
C ALA A 73 7.94 -9.14 0.08
N ASN A 74 7.86 -7.90 0.62
CA ASN A 74 8.82 -7.43 1.61
C ASN A 74 8.77 -8.24 2.91
N LEU A 75 7.57 -8.56 3.42
CA LEU A 75 7.41 -9.35 4.65
C LEU A 75 8.06 -10.74 4.54
N PHE A 76 7.95 -11.34 3.36
CA PHE A 76 8.54 -12.65 3.05
C PHE A 76 9.99 -12.56 2.52
N GLU A 77 10.60 -11.36 2.53
CA GLU A 77 11.94 -11.08 2.01
C GLU A 77 12.15 -11.52 0.54
N ILE A 78 11.10 -11.40 -0.27
CA ILE A 78 11.11 -11.74 -1.69
C ILE A 78 11.59 -10.55 -2.51
N ASP A 79 12.65 -10.75 -3.32
CA ASP A 79 13.08 -9.75 -4.29
C ASP A 79 12.09 -9.67 -5.46
N TYR A 80 11.31 -8.58 -5.48
CA TYR A 80 10.31 -8.31 -6.50
C TYR A 80 10.75 -7.28 -7.55
N LYS A 81 11.99 -6.76 -7.48
CA LYS A 81 12.44 -5.74 -8.43
C LYS A 81 12.59 -6.34 -9.84
N GLY A 82 11.92 -5.73 -10.81
CA GLY A 82 11.91 -6.20 -12.21
C GLY A 82 10.95 -7.36 -12.51
N LYS A 83 10.17 -7.82 -11.52
CA LYS A 83 9.20 -8.93 -11.67
C LYS A 83 7.78 -8.42 -11.90
N GLY A 84 6.98 -9.22 -12.61
CA GLY A 84 5.55 -8.95 -12.83
C GLY A 84 4.69 -9.29 -11.61
N LEU A 85 3.50 -8.70 -11.47
CA LEU A 85 2.63 -8.89 -10.29
C LEU A 85 2.26 -10.36 -10.05
N ILE A 86 1.95 -11.10 -11.12
CA ILE A 86 1.62 -12.53 -11.04
C ILE A 86 2.83 -13.33 -10.54
N GLU A 87 4.03 -13.03 -11.07
CA GLU A 87 5.27 -13.69 -10.67
C GLU A 87 5.56 -13.47 -9.17
N VAL A 88 5.40 -12.23 -8.69
CA VAL A 88 5.60 -11.88 -7.28
C VAL A 88 4.56 -12.58 -6.39
N THR A 89 3.31 -12.65 -6.84
CA THR A 89 2.24 -13.31 -6.08
C THR A 89 2.46 -14.82 -5.96
N GLU A 90 2.94 -15.48 -7.01
CA GLU A 90 3.27 -16.91 -6.95
C GLU A 90 4.47 -17.19 -6.04
N LEU A 91 5.49 -16.32 -6.03
CA LEU A 91 6.61 -16.42 -5.09
C LEU A 91 6.14 -16.30 -3.63
N ILE A 92 5.20 -15.38 -3.35
CA ILE A 92 4.60 -15.23 -2.03
C ILE A 92 3.87 -16.52 -1.61
N LYS A 93 3.05 -17.09 -2.50
CA LYS A 93 2.32 -18.34 -2.21
C LYS A 93 3.26 -19.51 -1.91
N GLN A 94 4.34 -19.64 -2.69
CA GLN A 94 5.34 -20.68 -2.45
C GLN A 94 5.99 -20.52 -1.08
N LYS A 95 6.37 -19.29 -0.71
CA LYS A 95 7.00 -19.02 0.58
C LYS A 95 6.06 -19.28 1.76
N ALA A 96 4.77 -18.94 1.62
CA ALA A 96 3.77 -19.23 2.63
C ALA A 96 3.60 -20.75 2.84
N ALA A 97 3.48 -21.53 1.77
CA ALA A 97 3.34 -22.99 1.84
C ALA A 97 4.58 -23.68 2.45
N GLU A 98 5.78 -23.14 2.24
CA GLU A 98 7.00 -23.64 2.91
C GLU A 98 6.97 -23.42 4.42
N LEU A 99 6.41 -22.30 4.88
CA LEU A 99 6.29 -21.97 6.30
C LEU A 99 5.24 -22.85 6.98
N GLU A 100 4.07 -23.04 6.36
CA GLU A 100 3.01 -23.91 6.88
C GLU A 100 3.52 -25.35 7.08
N LYS A 101 4.26 -25.90 6.10
CA LYS A 101 4.86 -27.24 6.22
C LYS A 101 5.91 -27.34 7.34
N LYS A 102 6.66 -26.26 7.59
CA LYS A 102 7.63 -26.21 8.69
C LYS A 102 6.92 -26.20 10.04
N GLU A 103 5.83 -25.45 10.16
CA GLU A 103 5.02 -25.42 11.39
C GLU A 103 4.37 -26.78 11.68
N GLU A 104 3.84 -27.46 10.67
CA GLU A 104 3.31 -28.82 10.80
C GLU A 104 4.40 -29.82 11.25
N THR A 105 5.62 -29.70 10.72
CA THR A 105 6.74 -30.59 11.09
C THR A 105 7.21 -30.36 12.54
N ILE A 106 7.11 -29.13 13.05
CA ILE A 106 7.46 -28.80 14.44
C ILE A 106 6.40 -29.34 15.42
N CYS A 107 5.12 -29.39 15.03
CA CYS A 107 4.04 -29.87 15.89
C CYS A 107 3.93 -31.41 15.99
N ILE A 108 4.69 -32.14 15.18
CA ILE A 108 4.70 -33.62 15.14
C ILE A 108 5.94 -34.21 15.87
N LEU A 109 6.87 -33.36 16.35
CA LEU A 109 8.02 -33.73 17.18
C LEU A 109 7.73 -33.58 18.68
#